data_AF-A0A2N2IWN0-F1
#
_entry.id   AF-A0A2N2IWN0-F1
#
_cell.length_a   1.000
_cell.length_b   1.000
_cell.length_c   1.000
_cell.angle_alpha   90.00
_cell.angle_beta   90.00
_cell.angle_gamma   90.00
#
_symmetry.space_group_name_H-M   'P 1'
#
loop_
_entity.id
_entity.type
_entity.pdbx_description
1 polymer ?
#
loop_
_entity_poly.entity_id
_entity_poly.type
_entity_poly.pdbx_seq_one_letter_code
_entity_poly.pdbx_strand_id
1 'polypeptide(L)'
;MLSSKPTHPILLAAATIAIGCTGEVADGGDADTSSTHALLVVEQSAAVEDKQAVRSHASLWFLRIADERDFTAAASLVSARLELPPVGSCVAVGGAEDHVMPARISRVDLAFAGDVQVRTRDNSTPLTVRFFPNVADLVSGVMYTLQDQSDLVGPFEGWLSVSATGSGEFEPLDASTRPPALPEGLTLNGTALPLTEVELQRGQPLSLGWNAGTEGDVIYVDIDPVPAVPA
;
A
#
# COMPACT_ATOMS: atom_id res chain seq x y z
N MET A 1 94.15 -1.58 -24.93
CA MET A 1 93.75 -0.90 -26.18
C MET A 1 92.26 -0.59 -26.06
N LEU A 2 91.88 0.56 -25.49
CA LEU A 2 91.61 1.82 -26.18
C LEU A 2 90.68 1.65 -27.39
N SER A 3 89.39 1.99 -27.22
CA SER A 3 88.71 2.90 -28.14
C SER A 3 87.36 3.34 -27.57
N SER A 4 87.27 4.62 -27.21
CA SER A 4 86.02 5.34 -26.92
C SER A 4 85.44 5.91 -28.21
N LYS A 5 84.11 6.06 -28.32
CA LYS A 5 83.43 7.12 -29.10
C LYS A 5 81.89 7.07 -28.92
N PRO A 6 81.12 8.12 -29.28
CA PRO A 6 80.60 9.06 -28.31
C PRO A 6 79.06 9.23 -28.33
N THR A 7 78.59 9.94 -27.30
CA THR A 7 77.29 10.59 -27.09
C THR A 7 76.71 11.29 -28.32
N HIS A 8 75.41 11.10 -28.60
CA HIS A 8 74.51 12.11 -29.18
C HIS A 8 73.13 12.00 -28.52
N PRO A 9 72.56 13.10 -27.97
CA PRO A 9 71.21 13.13 -27.43
C PRO A 9 70.22 13.42 -28.56
N ILE A 10 69.23 12.53 -28.75
CA ILE A 10 68.10 12.81 -29.62
C ILE A 10 66.99 13.43 -28.76
N LEU A 11 66.89 14.75 -28.84
CA LEU A 11 65.71 15.52 -28.44
C LEU A 11 64.59 15.21 -29.46
N LEU A 12 63.61 14.41 -29.05
CA LEU A 12 62.34 14.28 -29.76
C LEU A 12 61.31 15.18 -29.05
N ALA A 13 61.01 16.31 -29.66
CA ALA A 13 59.82 17.11 -29.38
C ALA A 13 58.77 16.80 -30.46
N ALA A 14 57.48 17.00 -30.10
CA ALA A 14 56.25 16.80 -30.88
C ALA A 14 55.58 15.43 -30.66
N ALA A 15 54.28 15.30 -30.41
CA ALA A 15 53.19 16.26 -30.29
C ALA A 15 52.12 15.64 -29.38
N THR A 16 51.64 16.39 -28.39
CA THR A 16 50.39 16.05 -27.67
C THR A 16 49.21 16.26 -28.62
N ILE A 17 48.73 15.16 -29.19
CA ILE A 17 47.41 15.12 -29.84
C ILE A 17 46.39 15.22 -28.70
N ALA A 18 45.83 16.41 -28.50
CA ALA A 18 44.62 16.58 -27.74
C ALA A 18 43.50 15.91 -28.53
N ILE A 19 43.18 14.67 -28.19
CA ILE A 19 41.95 14.01 -28.63
C ILE A 19 40.83 14.68 -27.85
N GLY A 20 40.31 15.79 -28.38
CA GLY A 20 39.05 16.35 -27.93
C GLY A 20 37.95 15.39 -28.32
N CYS A 21 37.42 14.64 -27.35
CA CYS A 21 36.13 13.98 -27.53
C CYS A 21 35.09 15.08 -27.71
N THR A 22 34.69 15.36 -28.95
CA THR A 22 33.39 15.94 -29.23
C THR A 22 32.36 14.83 -28.99
N GLY A 23 32.11 14.53 -27.72
CA GLY A 23 30.92 13.78 -27.36
C GLY A 23 29.75 14.71 -27.60
N GLU A 24 28.85 14.33 -28.51
CA GLU A 24 27.50 14.88 -28.51
C GLU A 24 26.98 14.78 -27.07
N VAL A 25 26.60 15.92 -26.51
CA VAL A 25 25.78 15.92 -25.31
C VAL A 25 24.46 15.38 -25.80
N ALA A 26 24.26 14.06 -25.65
CA ALA A 26 22.97 13.44 -25.85
C ALA A 26 21.97 14.27 -25.05
N ASP A 27 20.92 14.68 -25.75
CA ASP A 27 19.78 15.41 -25.23
C ASP A 27 19.48 14.88 -23.83
N GLY A 28 19.54 15.76 -22.83
CA GLY A 28 19.23 15.41 -21.47
C GLY A 28 17.76 15.06 -21.44
N GLY A 29 17.45 13.79 -21.72
CA GLY A 29 16.16 13.22 -21.46
C GLY A 29 15.90 13.49 -20.00
N ASP A 30 14.91 14.34 -19.72
CA ASP A 30 14.27 14.40 -18.41
C ASP A 30 14.06 12.94 -18.01
N ALA A 31 14.85 12.48 -17.05
CA ALA A 31 14.67 11.17 -16.50
C ALA A 31 13.28 11.24 -15.87
N ASP A 32 12.30 10.63 -16.53
CA ASP A 32 10.97 10.51 -15.98
C ASP A 32 11.12 9.68 -14.70
N THR A 33 11.22 10.39 -13.56
CA THR A 33 11.34 9.78 -12.23
C THR A 33 9.98 9.29 -11.74
N SER A 34 8.95 9.38 -12.59
CA SER A 34 7.66 8.85 -12.23
C SER A 34 7.76 7.33 -12.11
N SER A 35 7.19 6.84 -11.02
CA SER A 35 7.09 5.43 -10.75
C SER A 35 5.63 5.07 -10.59
N THR A 36 5.30 3.84 -10.95
CA THR A 36 3.96 3.30 -10.73
C THR A 36 3.99 2.20 -9.70
N HIS A 37 3.14 2.35 -8.70
CA HIS A 37 2.97 1.39 -7.61
C HIS A 37 1.60 0.76 -7.69
N ALA A 38 1.54 -0.56 -7.55
CA ALA A 38 0.29 -1.25 -7.29
C ALA A 38 0.04 -1.28 -5.77
N LEU A 39 -1.07 -0.69 -5.33
CA LEU A 39 -1.50 -0.73 -3.93
C LEU A 39 -2.72 -1.65 -3.83
N LEU A 40 -2.53 -2.80 -3.20
CA LEU A 40 -3.61 -3.72 -2.84
C LEU A 40 -3.89 -3.60 -1.34
N VAL A 41 -5.11 -3.22 -0.97
CA VAL A 41 -5.57 -3.18 0.42
C VAL A 41 -6.61 -4.26 0.62
N VAL A 42 -6.37 -5.11 1.62
CA VAL A 42 -7.26 -6.20 2.01
C VAL A 42 -7.67 -6.01 3.45
N GLU A 43 -8.97 -5.96 3.68
CA GLU A 43 -9.58 -5.82 5.00
C GLU A 43 -10.44 -7.06 5.28
N GLN A 44 -10.32 -7.59 6.49
CA GLN A 44 -11.16 -8.69 6.97
C GLN A 44 -11.68 -8.34 8.36
N SER A 45 -12.98 -8.50 8.56
CA SER A 45 -13.64 -8.26 9.83
C SER A 45 -14.56 -9.44 10.14
N ALA A 46 -14.66 -9.79 11.42
CA ALA A 46 -15.56 -10.82 11.92
C ALA A 46 -16.17 -10.34 13.24
N ALA A 47 -17.46 -10.59 13.41
CA ALA A 47 -18.10 -10.36 14.69
C ALA A 47 -17.59 -11.40 15.70
N VAL A 48 -17.33 -10.97 16.94
CA VAL A 48 -16.88 -11.88 18.01
C VAL A 48 -17.93 -12.96 18.31
N GLU A 49 -19.20 -12.61 18.19
CA GLU A 49 -20.35 -13.51 18.41
C GLU A 49 -20.63 -14.43 17.23
N ASP A 50 -20.28 -14.01 16.00
CA ASP A 50 -20.52 -14.76 14.78
C ASP A 50 -19.29 -14.74 13.87
N LYS A 51 -18.42 -15.73 14.08
CA LYS A 51 -17.23 -15.94 13.24
C LYS A 51 -17.55 -16.42 11.82
N GLN A 52 -18.80 -16.81 11.53
CA GLN A 52 -19.20 -17.20 10.18
C GLN A 52 -19.60 -15.98 9.33
N ALA A 53 -19.96 -14.87 9.97
CA ALA A 53 -20.21 -13.59 9.30
C ALA A 53 -18.91 -12.78 9.09
N VAL A 54 -17.95 -13.36 8.35
CA VAL A 54 -16.74 -12.64 7.93
C VAL A 54 -17.10 -11.69 6.79
N ARG A 55 -16.78 -10.40 6.95
CA ARG A 55 -16.83 -9.42 5.86
C ARG A 55 -15.41 -9.12 5.42
N SER A 56 -15.16 -9.34 4.14
CA SER A 56 -13.86 -9.03 3.53
C SER A 56 -14.03 -8.02 2.41
N HIS A 57 -13.10 -7.08 2.34
CA HIS A 57 -13.06 -6.05 1.31
C HIS A 57 -11.65 -6.01 0.72
N ALA A 58 -11.57 -5.96 -0.61
CA ALA A 58 -10.30 -5.82 -1.31
C ALA A 58 -10.41 -4.68 -2.33
N SER A 59 -9.41 -3.82 -2.36
CA SER A 59 -9.35 -2.66 -3.23
C SER A 59 -7.95 -2.53 -3.83
N LEU A 60 -7.89 -2.11 -5.10
CA LEU A 60 -6.66 -2.05 -5.86
C LEU A 60 -6.55 -0.71 -6.60
N TRP A 61 -5.38 -0.10 -6.47
CA TRP A 61 -5.03 1.13 -7.18
C TRP A 61 -3.67 0.99 -7.86
N PHE A 62 -3.55 1.61 -9.02
CA PHE A 62 -2.27 1.80 -9.71
C PHE A 62 -1.91 3.28 -9.60
N LEU A 63 -0.94 3.57 -8.74
CA LEU A 63 -0.55 4.92 -8.35
C LEU A 63 0.66 5.33 -9.15
N ARG A 64 0.50 6.27 -10.08
CA ARG A 64 1.63 6.96 -10.70
C ARG A 64 1.94 8.21 -9.88
N ILE A 65 3.15 8.23 -9.33
CA ILE A 65 3.67 9.33 -8.51
C ILE A 65 4.92 9.89 -9.16
N ALA A 66 5.10 11.21 -9.11
CA ALA A 66 6.26 11.88 -9.70
C ALA A 66 7.53 11.76 -8.84
N ASP A 67 7.37 11.66 -7.51
CA ASP A 67 8.43 11.53 -6.53
C ASP A 67 8.11 10.37 -5.57
N GLU A 68 8.99 9.39 -5.51
CA GLU A 68 8.90 8.22 -4.62
C GLU A 68 8.72 8.58 -3.15
N ARG A 69 9.24 9.74 -2.72
CA ARG A 69 9.11 10.21 -1.33
C ARG A 69 7.66 10.53 -0.96
N ASP A 70 6.82 10.80 -1.95
CA ASP A 70 5.40 11.10 -1.75
C ASP A 70 4.54 9.82 -1.71
N PHE A 71 5.11 8.63 -1.97
CA PHE A 71 4.32 7.38 -2.06
C PHE A 71 3.45 7.14 -0.82
N THR A 72 4.01 7.28 0.39
CA THR A 72 3.26 7.05 1.63
C THR A 72 2.09 8.02 1.78
N ALA A 73 2.28 9.29 1.42
CA ALA A 73 1.23 10.29 1.49
C ALA A 73 0.17 10.08 0.39
N ALA A 74 0.60 9.76 -0.82
CA ALA A 74 -0.27 9.42 -1.95
C ALA A 74 -1.12 8.16 -1.65
N ALA A 75 -0.49 7.11 -1.14
CA ALA A 75 -1.17 5.89 -0.71
C ALA A 75 -2.22 6.20 0.37
N SER A 76 -1.89 7.04 1.35
CA SER A 76 -2.82 7.44 2.41
C SER A 76 -4.02 8.26 1.91
N LEU A 77 -3.90 8.96 0.78
CA LEU A 77 -5.01 9.70 0.18
C LEU A 77 -5.98 8.80 -0.58
N VAL A 78 -5.47 7.78 -1.28
CA VAL A 78 -6.28 6.97 -2.20
C VAL A 78 -6.84 5.72 -1.52
N SER A 79 -6.06 5.13 -0.62
CA SER A 79 -6.59 4.10 0.27
C SER A 79 -7.32 4.87 1.35
N ALA A 80 -8.64 4.69 1.42
CA ALA A 80 -9.45 5.13 2.55
C ALA A 80 -9.08 4.33 3.80
N ARG A 81 -7.77 4.24 4.11
CA ARG A 81 -7.25 3.64 5.32
C ARG A 81 -8.06 4.27 6.41
N LEU A 82 -8.76 3.40 7.12
CA LEU A 82 -9.33 3.71 8.42
C LEU A 82 -8.26 4.54 9.14
N GLU A 83 -8.55 5.80 9.42
CA GLU A 83 -7.61 6.63 10.16
C GLU A 83 -7.57 6.06 11.55
N LEU A 84 -6.52 5.28 11.80
CA LEU A 84 -6.35 4.63 13.06
C LEU A 84 -5.79 5.65 14.04
N PRO A 85 -6.35 5.71 15.26
CA PRO A 85 -5.73 6.48 16.30
C PRO A 85 -4.27 6.02 16.49
N PRO A 86 -3.35 6.93 16.87
CA PRO A 86 -2.01 6.54 17.25
C PRO A 86 -2.03 5.37 18.25
N VAL A 87 -1.05 4.47 18.14
CA VAL A 87 -0.95 3.30 19.04
C VAL A 87 -1.03 3.74 20.50
N GLY A 88 -1.96 3.16 21.25
CA GLY A 88 -2.20 3.49 22.66
C GLY A 88 -3.18 4.65 22.91
N SER A 89 -3.85 5.16 21.88
CA SER A 89 -4.92 6.15 22.00
C SER A 89 -6.27 5.61 21.49
N CYS A 90 -7.36 6.20 21.97
CA CYS A 90 -8.72 5.89 21.52
C CYS A 90 -9.37 7.17 21.00
N VAL A 91 -10.08 7.08 19.88
CA VAL A 91 -10.88 8.18 19.31
C VAL A 91 -12.34 7.75 19.25
N ALA A 92 -13.26 8.72 19.34
CA ALA A 92 -14.67 8.45 19.15
C ALA A 92 -14.96 8.16 17.67
N VAL A 93 -15.65 7.06 17.39
CA VAL A 93 -16.07 6.71 16.02
C VAL A 93 -16.98 7.83 15.48
N GLY A 94 -16.58 8.43 14.35
CA GLY A 94 -17.33 9.51 13.68
C GLY A 94 -16.88 10.95 14.01
N GLY A 95 -15.84 11.13 14.83
CA GLY A 95 -15.15 12.42 14.92
C GLY A 95 -14.25 12.62 13.71
N ALA A 96 -14.68 13.40 12.72
CA ALA A 96 -13.79 13.83 11.64
C ALA A 96 -12.69 14.71 12.26
N GLU A 97 -11.45 14.23 12.28
CA GLU A 97 -10.33 15.13 12.49
C GLU A 97 -10.22 16.03 11.25
N ASP A 98 -10.02 17.34 11.47
CA ASP A 98 -9.70 18.26 10.38
C ASP A 98 -8.35 17.82 9.80
N HIS A 99 -8.40 17.08 8.69
CA HIS A 99 -7.18 16.64 8.02
C HIS A 99 -6.43 17.87 7.54
N VAL A 100 -5.29 18.14 8.16
CA VAL A 100 -4.30 19.04 7.57
C VAL A 100 -3.66 18.24 6.44
N MET A 101 -4.14 18.46 5.22
CA MET A 101 -3.48 17.96 4.01
C MET A 101 -1.98 18.23 4.12
N PRO A 102 -1.09 17.22 4.05
CA PRO A 102 0.34 17.46 3.92
C PRO A 102 0.60 18.54 2.88
N ALA A 103 1.25 19.63 3.32
CA ALA A 103 1.26 20.90 2.61
C ALA A 103 1.93 20.87 1.22
N ARG A 104 2.53 19.74 0.83
CA ARG A 104 3.11 19.49 -0.49
C ARG A 104 3.14 17.99 -0.75
N ILE A 105 2.14 17.47 -1.44
CA ILE A 105 2.30 16.23 -2.19
C ILE A 105 2.23 16.56 -3.68
N SER A 106 2.97 15.82 -4.48
CA SER A 106 2.84 15.88 -5.94
C SER A 106 1.49 15.32 -6.38
N ARG A 107 1.05 15.69 -7.59
CA ARG A 107 -0.17 15.11 -8.20
C ARG A 107 -0.06 13.59 -8.25
N VAL A 108 -1.15 12.91 -7.91
CA VAL A 108 -1.30 11.46 -7.93
C VAL A 108 -2.22 11.09 -9.10
N ASP A 109 -1.65 10.39 -10.08
CA ASP A 109 -2.42 9.88 -11.21
C ASP A 109 -2.80 8.41 -10.96
N LEU A 110 -4.09 8.12 -10.96
CA LEU A 110 -4.63 6.77 -10.86
C LEU A 110 -4.66 6.13 -12.25
N ALA A 111 -3.71 5.24 -12.50
CA ALA A 111 -3.40 4.77 -13.83
C ALA A 111 -4.31 3.61 -14.29
N PHE A 112 -4.58 3.55 -15.60
CA PHE A 112 -5.36 2.47 -16.19
C PHE A 112 -4.45 1.30 -16.57
N ALA A 113 -4.60 0.16 -15.90
CA ALA A 113 -3.79 -1.04 -16.07
C ALA A 113 -4.45 -2.15 -16.93
N GLY A 114 -5.49 -1.79 -17.71
CA GLY A 114 -6.24 -2.76 -18.51
C GLY A 114 -7.31 -3.50 -17.70
N ASP A 115 -7.60 -4.74 -18.12
CA ASP A 115 -8.52 -5.62 -17.41
C ASP A 115 -7.82 -6.21 -16.19
N VAL A 116 -8.47 -6.10 -15.03
CA VAL A 116 -7.91 -6.55 -13.76
C VAL A 116 -8.76 -7.67 -13.18
N GLN A 117 -8.12 -8.70 -12.67
CA GLN A 117 -8.76 -9.82 -11.99
C GLN A 117 -8.13 -10.06 -10.62
N VAL A 118 -8.98 -10.36 -9.65
CA VAL A 118 -8.58 -10.84 -8.33
C VAL A 118 -8.88 -12.34 -8.27
N ARG A 119 -7.90 -13.12 -7.83
CA ARG A 119 -7.99 -14.58 -7.73
C ARG A 119 -7.75 -15.01 -6.29
N THR A 120 -8.68 -15.78 -5.76
CA THR A 120 -8.50 -16.56 -4.54
C THR A 120 -8.22 -18.01 -4.93
N ARG A 121 -8.13 -18.91 -3.93
CA ARG A 121 -8.02 -20.36 -4.18
C ARG A 121 -9.18 -20.88 -5.03
N ASP A 122 -10.39 -20.40 -4.74
CA ASP A 122 -11.63 -21.01 -5.24
C ASP A 122 -12.37 -20.13 -6.25
N ASN A 123 -12.00 -18.84 -6.37
CA ASN A 123 -12.71 -17.89 -7.22
C ASN A 123 -11.76 -16.98 -8.02
N SER A 124 -12.24 -16.49 -9.17
CA SER A 124 -11.58 -15.49 -9.99
C SER A 124 -12.60 -14.42 -10.38
N THR A 125 -12.45 -13.24 -9.82
CA THR A 125 -13.42 -12.15 -9.93
C THR A 125 -12.81 -10.99 -10.74
N PRO A 126 -13.41 -10.58 -11.86
CA PRO A 126 -12.96 -9.39 -12.57
C PRO A 126 -13.32 -8.12 -11.77
N LEU A 127 -12.42 -7.16 -11.75
CA LEU A 127 -12.69 -5.84 -11.19
C LEU A 127 -13.30 -4.93 -12.25
N THR A 128 -14.23 -4.09 -11.84
CA THR A 128 -14.83 -3.07 -12.71
C THR A 128 -14.07 -1.76 -12.58
N VAL A 129 -13.81 -1.16 -13.73
CA VAL A 129 -13.23 0.17 -13.88
C VAL A 129 -14.25 1.24 -13.45
N ARG A 130 -13.79 2.18 -12.62
CA ARG A 130 -14.54 3.37 -12.18
C ARG A 130 -13.65 4.59 -12.39
N PHE A 131 -14.15 5.59 -13.11
CA PHE A 131 -13.43 6.86 -13.25
C PHE A 131 -13.55 7.66 -11.95
N PHE A 132 -12.40 8.03 -11.40
CA PHE A 132 -12.30 8.85 -10.21
C PHE A 132 -12.21 10.33 -10.65
N PRO A 133 -13.12 11.20 -10.17
CA PRO A 133 -13.10 12.60 -10.54
C PRO A 133 -11.81 13.26 -10.06
N ASN A 134 -11.40 14.34 -10.73
CA ASN A 134 -10.30 15.16 -10.24
C ASN A 134 -10.71 15.83 -8.92
N VAL A 135 -10.16 15.36 -7.80
CA VAL A 135 -10.40 15.94 -6.47
C VAL A 135 -9.26 16.89 -6.14
N ALA A 136 -9.59 18.17 -5.99
CA ALA A 136 -8.67 19.24 -5.58
C ALA A 136 -7.39 19.38 -6.44
N ASP A 137 -7.47 19.04 -7.75
CA ASP A 137 -6.33 19.03 -8.68
C ASP A 137 -5.18 18.08 -8.29
N LEU A 138 -5.47 17.16 -7.36
CA LEU A 138 -4.51 16.35 -6.64
C LEU A 138 -4.57 14.87 -7.03
N VAL A 139 -5.78 14.30 -7.11
CA VAL A 139 -6.00 12.88 -7.42
C VAL A 139 -6.99 12.78 -8.58
N SER A 140 -6.61 12.06 -9.63
CA SER A 140 -7.50 11.82 -10.79
C SER A 140 -7.15 10.51 -11.50
N GLY A 141 -8.14 9.87 -12.16
CA GLY A 141 -7.87 8.72 -13.02
C GLY A 141 -8.85 7.56 -12.84
N VAL A 142 -8.34 6.33 -12.67
CA VAL A 142 -9.13 5.10 -12.64
C VAL A 142 -8.97 4.34 -11.33
N MET A 143 -10.08 3.89 -10.76
CA MET A 143 -10.13 2.96 -9.64
C MET A 143 -10.73 1.61 -10.09
N TYR A 144 -10.22 0.53 -9.52
CA TYR A 144 -10.74 -0.82 -9.74
C TYR A 144 -11.48 -1.29 -8.50
N THR A 145 -12.76 -1.62 -8.66
CA THR A 145 -13.61 -2.10 -7.56
C THR A 145 -14.28 -3.41 -7.95
N LEU A 146 -14.70 -4.19 -6.96
CA LEU A 146 -15.62 -5.30 -7.22
C LEU A 146 -16.94 -4.79 -7.79
N GLN A 147 -17.63 -5.65 -8.52
CA GLN A 147 -18.95 -5.33 -9.07
C GLN A 147 -20.03 -5.44 -7.98
N ASP A 148 -19.96 -6.50 -7.17
CA ASP A 148 -20.76 -6.68 -5.96
C ASP A 148 -19.83 -7.00 -4.75
N GLN A 149 -20.18 -6.50 -3.57
CA GLN A 149 -19.48 -6.81 -2.31
C GLN A 149 -19.65 -8.28 -1.91
N SER A 150 -20.60 -9.00 -2.52
CA SER A 150 -20.78 -10.44 -2.33
C SER A 150 -19.80 -11.32 -3.14
N ASP A 151 -19.08 -10.74 -4.13
CA ASP A 151 -18.25 -11.50 -5.08
C ASP A 151 -16.91 -11.98 -4.49
N LEU A 152 -16.53 -11.45 -3.32
CA LEU A 152 -15.38 -11.92 -2.54
C LEU A 152 -15.87 -12.41 -1.18
N VAL A 153 -16.25 -13.69 -1.14
CA VAL A 153 -16.61 -14.35 0.12
C VAL A 153 -15.34 -14.64 0.90
N GLY A 154 -15.17 -13.92 2.02
CA GLY A 154 -14.17 -14.21 3.03
C GLY A 154 -14.56 -15.41 3.91
N PRO A 155 -13.65 -15.88 4.78
CA PRO A 155 -12.28 -15.38 4.94
C PRO A 155 -11.40 -15.77 3.76
N PHE A 156 -10.49 -14.88 3.37
CA PHE A 156 -9.50 -15.21 2.36
C PHE A 156 -8.45 -16.15 2.98
N GLU A 157 -8.54 -17.43 2.68
CA GLU A 157 -7.54 -18.41 3.07
C GLU A 157 -6.51 -18.61 1.96
N GLY A 158 -5.22 -18.50 2.31
CA GLY A 158 -4.12 -18.80 1.40
C GLY A 158 -3.67 -17.59 0.59
N TRP A 159 -3.48 -17.76 -0.71
CA TRP A 159 -2.96 -16.72 -1.59
C TRP A 159 -4.09 -15.93 -2.23
N LEU A 160 -3.96 -14.61 -2.18
CA LEU A 160 -4.73 -13.65 -2.97
C LEU A 160 -3.82 -13.17 -4.09
N SER A 161 -4.20 -13.45 -5.34
CA SER A 161 -3.48 -13.00 -6.53
C SER A 161 -4.26 -11.91 -7.25
N VAL A 162 -3.53 -10.99 -7.86
CA VAL A 162 -4.05 -9.92 -8.71
C VAL A 162 -3.32 -10.00 -10.03
N SER A 163 -4.07 -10.06 -11.12
CA SER A 163 -3.52 -9.93 -12.46
C SER A 163 -4.12 -8.75 -13.20
N ALA A 164 -3.29 -8.06 -13.98
CA ALA A 164 -3.68 -6.98 -14.87
C ALA A 164 -3.14 -7.27 -16.27
N THR A 165 -3.96 -7.07 -17.30
CA THR A 165 -3.52 -7.29 -18.69
C THR A 165 -2.48 -6.29 -19.16
N GLY A 166 -2.27 -5.21 -18.41
CA GLY A 166 -1.50 -4.06 -18.86
C GLY A 166 -2.31 -3.18 -19.80
N SER A 167 -1.74 -2.04 -20.15
CA SER A 167 -2.27 -1.07 -21.10
C SER A 167 -1.12 -0.45 -21.90
N GLY A 168 -1.39 0.52 -22.79
CA GLY A 168 -0.32 1.17 -23.55
C GLY A 168 0.78 1.80 -22.68
N GLU A 169 0.46 2.15 -21.43
CA GLU A 169 1.39 2.73 -20.46
C GLU A 169 1.89 1.71 -19.42
N PHE A 170 1.36 0.49 -19.39
CA PHE A 170 1.62 -0.51 -18.36
C PHE A 170 1.86 -1.90 -18.91
N GLU A 171 2.95 -2.54 -18.51
CA GLU A 171 3.14 -3.95 -18.77
C GLU A 171 2.09 -4.79 -18.02
N PRO A 172 1.76 -6.00 -18.53
CA PRO A 172 0.97 -6.96 -17.77
C PRO A 172 1.61 -7.24 -16.41
N LEU A 173 0.78 -7.37 -15.39
CA LEU A 173 1.23 -7.61 -14.02
C LEU A 173 0.53 -8.84 -13.45
N ASP A 174 1.28 -9.62 -12.68
CA ASP A 174 0.76 -10.67 -11.80
C ASP A 174 1.46 -10.53 -10.44
N ALA A 175 0.67 -10.34 -9.40
CA ALA A 175 1.15 -10.19 -8.03
C ALA A 175 0.35 -11.11 -7.11
N SER A 176 0.98 -11.61 -6.06
CA SER A 176 0.30 -12.42 -5.05
C SER A 176 0.77 -12.07 -3.65
N THR A 177 -0.17 -12.13 -2.71
CA THR A 177 0.07 -11.91 -1.29
C THR A 177 -0.75 -12.86 -0.44
N ARG A 178 -0.40 -12.96 0.84
CA ARG A 178 -1.27 -13.60 1.83
C ARG A 178 -2.03 -12.49 2.56
N PRO A 179 -3.37 -12.52 2.57
CA PRO A 179 -4.16 -11.56 3.30
C PRO A 179 -3.99 -11.77 4.81
N PRO A 180 -4.21 -10.71 5.62
CA PRO A 180 -4.07 -10.79 7.07
C PRO A 180 -5.06 -11.83 7.62
N ALA A 181 -4.60 -12.66 8.56
CA ALA A 181 -5.49 -13.61 9.24
C ALA A 181 -6.46 -12.87 10.18
N LEU A 182 -7.62 -13.47 10.44
CA LEU A 182 -8.50 -12.97 11.49
C LEU A 182 -7.81 -13.10 12.86
N PRO A 183 -7.95 -12.12 13.77
CA PRO A 183 -7.41 -12.24 15.12
C PRO A 183 -7.97 -13.49 15.84
N GLU A 184 -7.07 -14.32 16.36
CA GLU A 184 -7.41 -15.52 17.12
C GLU A 184 -7.11 -15.35 18.61
N GLY A 185 -7.67 -16.22 19.45
CA GLY A 185 -7.38 -16.20 20.89
C GLY A 185 -7.80 -14.91 21.58
N LEU A 186 -8.88 -14.28 21.11
CA LEU A 186 -9.41 -13.05 21.69
C LEU A 186 -9.72 -13.24 23.18
N THR A 187 -9.19 -12.36 24.02
CA THR A 187 -9.39 -12.34 25.47
C THR A 187 -9.72 -10.94 25.96
N LEU A 188 -10.63 -10.85 26.94
CA LEU A 188 -10.95 -9.64 27.69
C LEU A 188 -10.64 -9.87 29.16
N ASN A 189 -9.73 -9.06 29.72
CA ASN A 189 -9.19 -9.22 31.08
C ASN A 189 -8.67 -10.65 31.35
N GLY A 190 -8.06 -11.26 30.33
CA GLY A 190 -7.53 -12.64 30.38
C GLY A 190 -8.58 -13.74 30.20
N THR A 191 -9.87 -13.40 30.03
CA THR A 191 -10.95 -14.37 29.80
C THR A 191 -11.22 -14.48 28.30
N ALA A 192 -11.33 -15.70 27.78
CA ALA A 192 -11.59 -15.94 26.35
C ALA A 192 -12.97 -15.43 25.92
N LEU A 193 -13.02 -14.78 24.75
CA LEU A 193 -14.24 -14.33 24.07
C LEU A 193 -14.80 -15.42 23.11
N PRO A 194 -16.12 -15.45 22.81
CA PRO A 194 -17.17 -14.54 23.29
C PRO A 194 -17.53 -14.77 24.76
N LEU A 195 -17.94 -13.71 25.44
CA LEU A 195 -18.46 -13.75 26.81
C LEU A 195 -19.99 -13.61 26.76
N THR A 196 -20.71 -14.36 27.58
CA THR A 196 -22.17 -14.24 27.69
C THR A 196 -22.59 -13.03 28.53
N GLU A 197 -21.79 -12.70 29.55
CA GLU A 197 -22.01 -11.57 30.43
C GLU A 197 -20.64 -11.07 30.90
N VAL A 198 -20.45 -9.75 30.92
CA VAL A 198 -19.21 -9.15 31.43
C VAL A 198 -19.56 -7.91 32.24
N GLU A 199 -19.18 -7.92 33.53
CA GLU A 199 -19.32 -6.75 34.38
C GLU A 199 -18.12 -5.82 34.15
N LEU A 200 -18.37 -4.70 33.47
CA LEU A 200 -17.35 -3.67 33.26
C LEU A 200 -17.57 -2.56 34.28
N GLN A 201 -16.56 -2.32 35.12
CA GLN A 201 -16.57 -1.16 35.99
C GLN A 201 -16.15 0.08 35.19
N ARG A 202 -16.99 1.12 35.24
CA ARG A 202 -16.69 2.40 34.60
C ARG A 202 -15.39 2.98 35.15
N GLY A 203 -14.50 3.39 34.25
CA GLY A 203 -13.22 4.03 34.61
C GLY A 203 -12.11 3.06 35.00
N GLN A 204 -12.35 1.74 34.96
CA GLN A 204 -11.29 0.74 35.08
C GLN A 204 -10.69 0.45 33.70
N PRO A 205 -9.36 0.23 33.60
CA PRO A 205 -8.74 -0.17 32.34
C PRO A 205 -9.21 -1.57 31.94
N LEU A 206 -9.43 -1.77 30.64
CA LEU A 206 -9.73 -3.07 30.05
C LEU A 206 -8.50 -3.58 29.31
N SER A 207 -8.17 -4.85 29.53
CA SER A 207 -7.09 -5.52 28.79
C SER A 207 -7.70 -6.39 27.71
N LEU A 208 -7.53 -5.99 26.45
CA LEU A 208 -7.87 -6.80 25.29
C LEU A 208 -6.60 -7.49 24.77
N GLY A 209 -6.68 -8.79 24.48
CA GLY A 209 -5.55 -9.57 23.97
C GLY A 209 -5.98 -10.53 22.87
N TRP A 210 -5.03 -10.88 22.01
CA TRP A 210 -5.19 -11.85 20.92
C TRP A 210 -3.83 -12.48 20.58
N ASN A 211 -3.83 -13.56 19.82
CA ASN A 211 -2.63 -14.17 19.28
C ASN A 211 -1.98 -13.24 18.25
N ALA A 212 -0.67 -13.02 18.34
CA ALA A 212 0.05 -12.19 17.38
C ALA A 212 -0.11 -12.73 15.95
N GLY A 213 -0.44 -11.82 15.02
CA GLY A 213 -0.51 -12.09 13.58
C GLY A 213 0.84 -11.96 12.89
N THR A 214 0.82 -11.63 11.60
CA THR A 214 2.04 -11.39 10.81
C THR A 214 2.58 -9.99 11.12
N GLU A 215 3.90 -9.82 11.05
CA GLU A 215 4.51 -8.50 11.16
C GLU A 215 3.99 -7.58 10.03
N GLY A 216 3.55 -6.37 10.40
CA GLY A 216 2.94 -5.41 9.48
C GLY A 216 1.41 -5.47 9.39
N ASP A 217 0.78 -6.52 9.93
CA ASP A 217 -0.68 -6.57 10.06
C ASP A 217 -1.14 -5.52 11.07
N VAL A 218 -2.20 -4.78 10.73
CA VAL A 218 -2.79 -3.78 11.61
C VAL A 218 -4.17 -4.24 12.03
N ILE A 219 -4.39 -4.28 13.35
CA ILE A 219 -5.66 -4.71 13.95
C ILE A 219 -6.32 -3.49 14.56
N TYR A 220 -7.59 -3.28 14.21
CA TYR A 220 -8.47 -2.35 14.89
C TYR A 220 -9.61 -3.12 15.54
N VAL A 221 -10.14 -2.56 16.62
CA VAL A 221 -11.23 -3.16 17.38
C VAL A 221 -12.30 -2.10 17.54
N ASP A 222 -13.46 -2.39 17.00
CA ASP A 222 -14.65 -1.60 17.24
C ASP A 222 -15.35 -2.10 18.50
N ILE A 223 -15.73 -1.18 19.38
CA ILE A 223 -16.39 -1.47 20.65
C ILE A 223 -17.69 -0.70 20.68
N ASP A 224 -18.79 -1.42 20.41
CA ASP A 224 -20.14 -0.88 20.54
C ASP A 224 -20.63 -1.03 21.99
N PRO A 225 -20.78 0.06 22.77
CA PRO A 225 -21.38 -0.02 24.09
C PRO A 225 -22.89 -0.25 23.95
N VAL A 226 -23.37 -1.43 24.36
CA VAL A 226 -24.81 -1.64 24.55
C VAL A 226 -25.21 -1.05 25.90
N PRO A 227 -26.04 0.01 25.96
CA PRO A 227 -26.48 0.57 27.24
C PRO A 227 -27.27 -0.50 28.00
N ALA A 228 -26.93 -0.69 29.28
CA ALA A 228 -27.68 -1.56 30.15
C ALA A 228 -29.16 -1.14 30.15
N VAL A 229 -30.06 -2.08 29.88
CA VAL A 229 -31.50 -1.85 30.08
C VAL A 229 -31.69 -1.60 31.57
N PRO A 230 -32.18 -0.42 32.01
CA PRO A 230 -32.46 -0.21 33.41
C PRO A 230 -33.53 -1.23 33.86
N ALA A 231 -33.19 -1.99 34.90
CA ALA A 231 -34.11 -2.92 35.56
C ALA A 231 -35.24 -2.18 36.28
#